data_AF-A0A4Q4CNI1-F1
#
_entry.id   AF-A0A4Q4CNI1-F1
#
_cell.length_a   1.000
_cell.length_b   1.000
_cell.length_c   1.000
_cell.angle_alpha   90.00
_cell.angle_beta   90.00
_cell.angle_gamma   90.00
#
_symmetry.space_group_name_H-M   'P 1'
#
loop_
_entity.id
_entity.type
_entity.pdbx_description
1 polymer ?
#
loop_
_entity_poly.entity_id
_entity_poly.type
_entity_poly.pdbx_seq_one_letter_code
_entity_poly.pdbx_strand_id
1 'polypeptide(L)'
;MGFLTDDEIAALRPAQEAMFRSPIPTQVVSSDEFAPVPQTAQQREVEARIIAMADELGGHQGLDRRRFLTTASGMAAAFVAMNDVYGPVFGVNRAEAAEPDRAAARAAGLRDQFIMDVHTHYLREDTRLMGFVEMRKAVGRAGWNPALNPQEQSIESLMYANWFKEVFLDSDTKVALISGAPSDLPQDWFLTNEMKFNARRRINEAAGTRRAMSHAIFTPGQPGWMEQVERAIEELKPDSFKGYTIGDNTNKNLAQWPWRLDDEKLLYPFYERLLKAGHDIVCVHKGLFPPSIEARFPHLRPYATVDDVGKAAKDWPRMRFVIYHSAYRFAGGGTAEQGLEQFDRTGRVEWTSDLADIPAKYGVSNVYGDLGQIFAQTTVVQPRLAAALMGTLV
;
A
#
# COMPACT_ATOMS: atom_id res chain seq x y z
N MET A 1 23.13 6.58 -5.94
CA MET A 1 23.67 5.84 -7.08
C MET A 1 22.56 4.94 -7.56
N GLY A 2 22.01 5.20 -8.75
CA GLY A 2 20.98 4.35 -9.37
C GLY A 2 21.56 2.98 -9.70
N PHE A 3 20.68 1.98 -9.85
CA PHE A 3 21.09 0.61 -10.16
C PHE A 3 21.42 0.41 -11.64
N LEU A 4 20.99 1.32 -12.53
CA LEU A 4 21.35 1.34 -13.95
C LEU A 4 22.50 2.34 -14.21
N THR A 5 23.38 1.96 -15.13
CA THR A 5 24.42 2.82 -15.70
C THR A 5 23.83 3.94 -16.56
N ASP A 6 24.57 5.03 -16.77
CA ASP A 6 24.12 6.13 -17.65
C ASP A 6 23.79 5.63 -19.07
N ASP A 7 24.51 4.61 -19.56
CA ASP A 7 24.25 3.96 -20.85
C ASP A 7 22.95 3.13 -20.84
N GLU A 8 22.67 2.41 -19.76
CA GLU A 8 21.40 1.67 -19.59
C GLU A 8 20.21 2.62 -19.48
N ILE A 9 20.37 3.75 -18.79
CA ILE A 9 19.37 4.82 -18.70
C ILE A 9 19.14 5.45 -20.08
N ALA A 10 20.21 5.70 -20.85
CA ALA A 10 20.13 6.24 -22.21
C ALA A 10 19.43 5.29 -23.20
N ALA A 11 19.45 3.97 -22.93
CA ALA A 11 18.76 2.97 -23.73
C ALA A 11 17.26 2.84 -23.38
N LEU A 12 16.79 3.45 -22.28
CA LEU A 12 15.37 3.44 -21.92
C LEU A 12 14.57 4.36 -22.84
N ARG A 13 13.35 3.94 -23.19
CA ARG A 13 12.37 4.78 -23.88
C ARG A 13 11.23 5.13 -22.93
N PRO A 14 10.68 6.36 -22.99
CA PRO A 14 9.55 6.73 -22.16
C PRO A 14 8.35 5.81 -22.40
N ALA A 15 7.71 5.34 -21.33
CA ALA A 15 6.58 4.43 -21.41
C ALA A 15 5.43 5.00 -22.29
N GLN A 16 5.20 6.31 -22.25
CA GLN A 16 4.17 6.95 -23.10
C GLN A 16 4.43 6.85 -24.61
N GLU A 17 5.67 6.57 -25.02
CA GLU A 17 6.11 6.42 -26.41
C GLU A 17 6.36 4.95 -26.80
N ALA A 18 6.67 4.11 -25.82
CA ALA A 18 7.03 2.71 -26.04
C ALA A 18 5.88 1.73 -25.80
N MET A 19 4.91 2.08 -24.93
CA MET A 19 3.84 1.17 -24.52
C MET A 19 2.51 1.47 -25.20
N PHE A 20 1.72 0.41 -25.38
CA PHE A 20 0.34 0.52 -25.80
C PHE A 20 -0.50 1.23 -24.72
N ARG A 21 -1.35 2.17 -25.14
CA ARG A 21 -2.25 2.90 -24.24
C ARG A 21 -3.52 2.07 -23.97
N SER A 22 -3.42 1.14 -23.01
CA SER A 22 -4.54 0.40 -22.45
C SER A 22 -5.01 0.99 -21.11
N PRO A 23 -6.23 0.65 -20.64
CA PRO A 23 -6.75 1.07 -19.33
C PRO A 23 -5.96 0.50 -18.14
N ILE A 24 -5.27 -0.63 -18.36
CA ILE A 24 -4.40 -1.31 -17.41
C ILE A 24 -3.03 -1.50 -18.08
N PRO A 25 -1.91 -1.12 -17.45
CA PRO A 25 -0.58 -1.36 -18.01
C PRO A 25 -0.30 -2.85 -18.24
N THR A 26 0.26 -3.19 -19.40
CA THR A 26 0.59 -4.56 -19.82
C THR A 26 2.07 -4.89 -19.71
N GLN A 27 2.90 -3.96 -19.24
CA GLN A 27 4.32 -4.18 -18.98
C GLN A 27 4.69 -3.59 -17.62
N VAL A 28 5.60 -4.26 -16.91
CA VAL A 28 6.26 -3.63 -15.76
C VAL A 28 7.13 -2.50 -16.28
N VAL A 29 6.73 -1.28 -15.95
CA VAL A 29 7.53 -0.10 -16.22
C VAL A 29 8.61 -0.04 -15.13
N SER A 30 9.88 0.13 -15.49
CA SER A 30 10.99 0.13 -14.53
C SER A 30 10.95 1.36 -13.64
N SER A 31 11.28 1.22 -12.35
CA SER A 31 11.48 2.32 -11.40
C SER A 31 12.93 2.81 -11.30
N ASP A 32 13.83 2.29 -12.15
CA ASP A 32 15.30 2.37 -12.00
C ASP A 32 15.88 1.59 -10.79
N GLU A 33 15.09 0.69 -10.16
CA GLU A 33 15.60 -0.35 -9.24
C GLU A 33 15.95 -1.66 -9.95
N PHE A 34 15.45 -1.83 -11.18
CA PHE A 34 15.63 -2.99 -12.05
C PHE A 34 15.46 -2.53 -13.50
N ALA A 35 16.21 -3.09 -14.46
CA ALA A 35 15.92 -2.86 -15.88
C ALA A 35 14.46 -3.27 -16.17
N PRO A 36 13.67 -2.48 -16.94
CA PRO A 36 12.27 -2.82 -17.18
C PRO A 36 12.26 -4.19 -17.81
N VAL A 37 11.66 -5.15 -17.11
CA VAL A 37 11.60 -6.50 -17.62
C VAL A 37 10.82 -6.38 -18.94
N PRO A 38 11.38 -6.86 -20.07
CA PRO A 38 10.62 -6.95 -21.30
C PRO A 38 9.29 -7.60 -20.97
N GLN A 39 8.20 -7.18 -21.63
CA GLN A 39 6.91 -7.83 -21.44
C GLN A 39 7.12 -9.35 -21.43
N THR A 40 6.60 -10.02 -20.41
CA THR A 40 6.58 -11.48 -20.42
C THR A 40 5.75 -11.95 -21.63
N ALA A 41 5.89 -13.23 -22.01
CA ALA A 41 5.08 -13.78 -23.09
C ALA A 41 3.57 -13.61 -22.80
N GLN A 42 3.18 -13.77 -21.54
CA GLN A 42 1.80 -13.58 -21.06
C GLN A 42 1.38 -12.11 -21.12
N GLN A 43 2.24 -11.18 -20.72
CA GLN A 43 1.97 -9.74 -20.83
C GLN A 43 1.76 -9.28 -22.28
N ARG A 44 2.60 -9.74 -23.22
CA ARG A 44 2.40 -9.52 -24.66
C ARG A 44 1.07 -10.08 -25.13
N GLU A 45 0.69 -11.26 -24.65
CA GLU A 45 -0.57 -11.90 -25.00
C GLU A 45 -1.78 -11.12 -24.47
N VAL A 46 -1.72 -10.59 -23.23
CA VAL A 46 -2.76 -9.70 -22.70
C VAL A 46 -2.91 -8.48 -23.58
N GLU A 47 -1.82 -7.79 -23.92
CA GLU A 47 -1.86 -6.61 -24.79
C GLU A 47 -2.50 -6.91 -26.14
N ALA A 48 -2.07 -8.00 -26.80
CA ALA A 48 -2.64 -8.42 -28.07
C ALA A 48 -4.15 -8.70 -27.98
N ARG A 49 -4.61 -9.31 -26.88
CA ARG A 49 -6.03 -9.57 -26.63
C ARG A 49 -6.81 -8.28 -26.36
N ILE A 50 -6.24 -7.32 -25.64
CA ILE A 50 -6.86 -6.00 -25.44
C ILE A 50 -7.05 -5.29 -26.78
N ILE A 51 -6.01 -5.29 -27.64
CA ILE A 51 -6.08 -4.68 -28.97
C ILE A 51 -7.19 -5.35 -29.81
N ALA A 52 -7.21 -6.68 -29.87
CA ALA A 52 -8.19 -7.43 -30.63
C ALA A 52 -9.64 -7.17 -30.14
N MET A 53 -9.87 -7.23 -28.82
CA MET A 53 -11.18 -6.93 -28.25
C MET A 53 -11.61 -5.49 -28.49
N ALA A 54 -10.68 -4.53 -28.40
CA ALA A 54 -10.99 -3.13 -28.64
C ALA A 54 -11.32 -2.81 -30.10
N ASP A 55 -10.70 -3.50 -31.05
CA ASP A 55 -11.05 -3.40 -32.47
C ASP A 55 -12.42 -4.01 -32.76
N GLU A 56 -12.67 -5.22 -32.26
CA GLU A 56 -13.92 -5.96 -32.47
C GLU A 56 -15.10 -5.26 -31.77
N LEU A 57 -15.02 -5.11 -30.45
CA LEU A 57 -16.12 -4.59 -29.62
C LEU A 57 -16.30 -3.08 -29.80
N GLY A 58 -15.19 -2.34 -29.96
CA GLY A 58 -15.24 -0.92 -30.29
C GLY A 58 -15.93 -0.70 -31.63
N GLY A 59 -15.58 -1.48 -32.65
CA GLY A 59 -16.21 -1.44 -33.97
C GLY A 59 -17.73 -1.68 -33.92
N HIS A 60 -18.18 -2.70 -33.17
CA HIS A 60 -19.61 -2.96 -32.95
C HIS A 60 -20.33 -1.82 -32.22
N GLN A 61 -19.63 -1.04 -31.40
CA GLN A 61 -20.15 0.11 -30.66
C GLN A 61 -19.99 1.44 -31.43
N GLY A 62 -19.44 1.43 -32.64
CA GLY A 62 -19.17 2.64 -33.42
C GLY A 62 -18.04 3.50 -32.85
N LEU A 63 -17.16 2.93 -32.05
CA LEU A 63 -16.01 3.59 -31.42
C LEU A 63 -14.71 3.12 -32.07
N ASP A 64 -13.77 4.04 -32.26
CA ASP A 64 -12.39 3.63 -32.51
C ASP A 64 -11.76 3.03 -31.24
N ARG A 65 -10.65 2.31 -31.42
CA ARG A 65 -9.91 1.65 -30.34
C ARG A 65 -9.60 2.59 -29.16
N ARG A 66 -9.17 3.83 -29.44
CA ARG A 66 -8.75 4.77 -28.40
C ARG A 66 -9.95 5.21 -27.57
N ARG A 67 -11.07 5.53 -28.22
CA ARG A 67 -12.31 5.92 -27.53
C ARG A 67 -12.91 4.75 -26.77
N PHE A 68 -12.93 3.54 -27.35
CA PHE A 68 -13.44 2.35 -26.68
C PHE A 68 -12.69 2.07 -25.37
N LEU A 69 -11.36 2.11 -25.39
CA LEU A 69 -10.55 1.84 -24.20
C LEU A 69 -10.76 2.87 -23.08
N THR A 70 -11.25 4.08 -23.36
CA THR A 70 -11.60 5.05 -22.30
C THR A 70 -12.97 4.82 -21.64
N THR A 71 -13.71 3.79 -22.06
CA THR A 71 -15.05 3.48 -21.53
C THR A 71 -15.00 2.42 -20.42
N ALA A 72 -16.11 2.24 -19.69
CA ALA A 72 -16.28 1.11 -18.77
C ALA A 72 -16.17 -0.24 -19.48
N SER A 73 -16.68 -0.35 -20.72
CA SER A 73 -16.54 -1.55 -21.55
C SER A 73 -15.08 -1.83 -21.93
N GLY A 74 -14.31 -0.76 -22.20
CA GLY A 74 -12.87 -0.84 -22.45
C GLY A 74 -12.08 -1.34 -21.24
N MET A 75 -12.43 -0.86 -20.04
CA MET A 75 -11.88 -1.38 -18.78
C MET A 75 -12.25 -2.85 -18.57
N ALA A 76 -13.51 -3.23 -18.81
CA ALA A 76 -13.95 -4.62 -18.72
C ALA A 76 -13.19 -5.52 -19.72
N ALA A 77 -13.00 -5.07 -20.96
CA ALA A 77 -12.21 -5.78 -21.97
C ALA A 77 -10.77 -6.02 -21.50
N ALA A 78 -10.15 -5.05 -20.82
CA ALA A 78 -8.80 -5.21 -20.27
C ALA A 78 -8.74 -6.33 -19.22
N PHE A 79 -9.67 -6.37 -18.27
CA PHE A 79 -9.73 -7.44 -17.28
C PHE A 79 -10.14 -8.80 -17.87
N VAL A 80 -10.99 -8.83 -18.90
CA VAL A 80 -11.30 -10.08 -19.63
C VAL A 80 -10.04 -10.61 -20.34
N ALA A 81 -9.25 -9.74 -20.98
CA ALA A 81 -7.98 -10.13 -21.58
C ALA A 81 -6.98 -10.67 -20.55
N MET A 82 -6.94 -10.08 -19.35
CA MET A 82 -6.14 -10.64 -18.24
C MET A 82 -6.66 -12.01 -17.81
N ASN A 83 -7.99 -12.21 -17.73
CA ASN A 83 -8.57 -13.50 -17.39
C ASN A 83 -8.26 -14.58 -18.44
N ASP A 84 -8.30 -14.23 -19.72
CA ASP A 84 -8.00 -15.13 -20.82
C ASP A 84 -6.54 -15.66 -20.76
N VAL A 85 -5.61 -14.92 -20.13
CA VAL A 85 -4.18 -15.28 -20.04
C VAL A 85 -3.80 -15.86 -18.69
N TYR A 86 -4.24 -15.23 -17.59
CA TYR A 86 -3.84 -15.58 -16.24
C TYR A 86 -4.84 -16.52 -15.53
N GLY A 87 -5.96 -16.85 -16.19
CA GLY A 87 -7.08 -17.58 -15.61
C GLY A 87 -8.12 -16.63 -14.97
N PRO A 88 -9.28 -17.15 -14.54
CA PRO A 88 -10.44 -16.36 -14.12
C PRO A 88 -10.24 -15.71 -12.74
N VAL A 89 -9.33 -14.76 -12.64
CA VAL A 89 -8.94 -14.08 -11.38
C VAL A 89 -9.76 -12.82 -11.11
N PHE A 90 -10.30 -12.18 -12.16
CA PHE A 90 -11.16 -11.00 -12.04
C PHE A 90 -12.62 -11.36 -12.28
N GLY A 91 -13.52 -10.88 -11.43
CA GLY A 91 -14.97 -11.07 -11.56
C GLY A 91 -15.59 -10.18 -12.66
N VAL A 92 -15.15 -10.39 -13.90
CA VAL A 92 -15.62 -9.72 -15.13
C VAL A 92 -15.94 -10.77 -16.18
N ASN A 93 -16.91 -10.50 -17.06
CA ASN A 93 -17.22 -11.35 -18.20
C ASN A 93 -17.21 -10.59 -19.53
N ARG A 94 -17.21 -11.34 -20.65
CA ARG A 94 -17.23 -10.77 -22.00
C ARG A 94 -18.47 -9.92 -22.29
N ALA A 95 -19.61 -10.17 -21.64
CA ALA A 95 -20.80 -9.35 -21.85
C ALA A 95 -20.62 -7.93 -21.28
N GLU A 96 -19.90 -7.76 -20.17
CA GLU A 96 -19.51 -6.43 -19.67
C GLU A 96 -18.59 -5.68 -20.63
N ALA A 97 -17.74 -6.39 -21.41
CA ALA A 97 -16.91 -5.76 -22.44
C ALA A 97 -17.71 -5.43 -23.72
N ALA A 98 -18.70 -6.26 -24.06
CA ALA A 98 -19.44 -6.17 -25.32
C ALA A 98 -20.66 -5.23 -25.27
N GLU A 99 -21.34 -5.15 -24.11
CA GLU A 99 -22.60 -4.42 -23.93
C GLU A 99 -22.36 -3.17 -23.06
N PRO A 100 -22.33 -1.95 -23.63
CA PRO A 100 -22.09 -0.70 -22.88
C PRO A 100 -23.01 -0.52 -21.67
N ASP A 101 -24.27 -0.91 -21.80
CA ASP A 101 -25.26 -0.79 -20.72
C ASP A 101 -24.93 -1.69 -19.53
N ARG A 102 -24.32 -2.87 -19.75
CA ARG A 102 -23.87 -3.74 -18.64
C ARG A 102 -22.66 -3.16 -17.92
N ALA A 103 -21.68 -2.67 -18.68
CA ALA A 103 -20.51 -2.00 -18.10
C ALA A 103 -20.93 -0.77 -17.30
N ALA A 104 -21.84 0.04 -17.86
CA ALA A 104 -22.40 1.21 -17.22
C ALA A 104 -23.22 0.86 -15.98
N ALA A 105 -24.05 -0.19 -16.03
CA ALA A 105 -24.82 -0.66 -14.88
C ALA A 105 -23.91 -1.11 -13.73
N ARG A 106 -22.80 -1.81 -14.03
CA ARG A 106 -21.80 -2.16 -13.02
C ARG A 106 -21.14 -0.91 -12.43
N ALA A 107 -20.64 -0.01 -13.26
CA ALA A 107 -20.02 1.22 -12.80
C ALA A 107 -20.99 2.04 -11.93
N ALA A 108 -22.25 2.16 -12.35
CA ALA A 108 -23.30 2.82 -11.60
C ALA A 108 -23.60 2.12 -10.27
N GLY A 109 -23.57 0.79 -10.24
CA GLY A 109 -23.78 0.00 -9.02
C GLY A 109 -22.65 0.11 -7.99
N LEU A 110 -21.45 0.53 -8.41
CA LEU A 110 -20.26 0.64 -7.54
C LEU A 110 -19.86 2.09 -7.22
N ARG A 111 -20.44 3.08 -7.90
CA ARG A 111 -20.04 4.51 -7.76
C ARG A 111 -20.24 5.09 -6.36
N ASP A 112 -21.22 4.57 -5.62
CA ASP A 112 -21.64 5.11 -4.32
C ASP A 112 -21.01 4.34 -3.14
N GLN A 113 -19.96 3.56 -3.42
CA GLN A 113 -19.22 2.84 -2.39
C GLN A 113 -18.60 3.79 -1.37
N PHE A 114 -18.66 3.39 -0.11
CA PHE A 114 -17.88 4.03 0.94
C PHE A 114 -16.43 3.56 0.84
N ILE A 115 -15.53 4.50 0.57
CA ILE A 115 -14.08 4.24 0.52
C ILE A 115 -13.43 4.98 1.67
N MET A 116 -12.74 4.22 2.52
CA MET A 116 -11.87 4.76 3.56
C MET A 116 -10.44 4.33 3.28
N ASP A 117 -9.57 5.30 3.03
CA ASP A 117 -8.14 5.06 2.97
C ASP A 117 -7.57 5.07 4.39
N VAL A 118 -7.16 3.90 4.87
CA VAL A 118 -6.68 3.70 6.24
C VAL A 118 -5.17 3.92 6.40
N HIS A 119 -4.44 4.27 5.33
CA HIS A 119 -2.98 4.40 5.37
C HIS A 119 -2.44 5.53 4.50
N THR A 120 -2.75 6.77 4.88
CA THR A 120 -2.21 7.93 4.17
C THR A 120 -1.09 8.62 4.97
N HIS A 121 -0.20 9.32 4.28
CA HIS A 121 0.75 10.26 4.88
C HIS A 121 1.13 11.32 3.84
N TYR A 122 1.64 12.44 4.32
CA TYR A 122 2.25 13.50 3.52
C TYR A 122 3.51 14.00 4.25
N LEU A 123 4.33 14.77 3.55
CA LEU A 123 5.57 15.33 4.10
C LEU A 123 5.36 16.75 4.62
N ARG A 124 6.06 17.07 5.70
CA ARG A 124 6.16 18.42 6.28
C ARG A 124 7.22 19.25 5.57
N GLU A 125 7.05 20.58 5.60
CA GLU A 125 7.90 21.54 4.87
C GLU A 125 9.38 21.45 5.27
N ASP A 126 9.65 21.27 6.56
CA ASP A 126 10.99 21.22 7.15
C ASP A 126 11.59 19.80 7.18
N THR A 127 11.02 18.85 6.42
CA THR A 127 11.54 17.48 6.36
C THR A 127 12.87 17.41 5.63
N ARG A 128 13.75 16.51 6.07
CA ARG A 128 15.00 16.17 5.35
C ARG A 128 14.84 14.96 4.43
N LEU A 129 13.65 14.37 4.37
CA LEU A 129 13.36 13.12 3.68
C LEU A 129 13.16 13.31 2.17
N MET A 130 14.14 13.95 1.52
CA MET A 130 14.10 14.26 0.08
C MET A 130 14.16 13.02 -0.81
N GLY A 131 14.50 11.86 -0.25
CA GLY A 131 14.44 10.58 -0.96
C GLY A 131 13.08 10.32 -1.61
N PHE A 132 11.97 10.75 -1.00
CA PHE A 132 10.64 10.58 -1.59
C PHE A 132 10.40 11.46 -2.84
N VAL A 133 10.98 12.66 -2.87
CA VAL A 133 10.94 13.52 -4.07
C VAL A 133 11.72 12.85 -5.18
N GLU A 134 12.89 12.31 -4.87
CA GLU A 134 13.69 11.57 -5.85
C GLU A 134 13.00 10.29 -6.33
N MET A 135 12.26 9.59 -5.46
CA MET A 135 11.38 8.47 -5.85
C MET A 135 10.30 8.94 -6.82
N ARG A 136 9.61 10.07 -6.55
CA ARG A 136 8.60 10.63 -7.49
C ARG A 136 9.23 11.03 -8.82
N LYS A 137 10.38 11.70 -8.80
CA LYS A 137 11.11 12.04 -10.03
C LYS A 137 11.50 10.80 -10.81
N ALA A 138 11.94 9.74 -10.13
CA ALA A 138 12.25 8.45 -10.75
C ALA A 138 11.00 7.86 -11.42
N VAL A 139 9.86 7.82 -10.71
CA VAL A 139 8.55 7.36 -11.25
C VAL A 139 8.11 8.17 -12.48
N GLY A 140 8.32 9.50 -12.47
CA GLY A 140 8.01 10.36 -13.61
C GLY A 140 8.97 10.17 -14.78
N ARG A 141 10.28 10.06 -14.53
CA ARG A 141 11.30 9.80 -15.58
C ARG A 141 11.03 8.45 -16.22
N ALA A 142 10.54 7.52 -15.41
CA ALA A 142 10.11 6.21 -15.85
C ALA A 142 8.77 6.20 -16.62
N GLY A 143 8.01 7.30 -16.62
CA GLY A 143 6.74 7.39 -17.37
C GLY A 143 5.59 6.55 -16.79
N TRP A 144 5.65 6.19 -15.50
CA TRP A 144 4.61 5.38 -14.84
C TRP A 144 3.28 6.12 -14.74
N ASN A 145 3.35 7.44 -14.61
CA ASN A 145 2.19 8.32 -14.59
C ASN A 145 2.41 9.42 -15.64
N PRO A 146 1.63 9.43 -16.74
CA PRO A 146 1.79 10.41 -17.82
C PRO A 146 1.50 11.86 -17.39
N ALA A 147 0.90 12.07 -16.22
CA ALA A 147 0.69 13.40 -15.64
C ALA A 147 1.85 13.86 -14.72
N LEU A 148 2.86 13.02 -14.48
CA LEU A 148 3.92 13.29 -13.52
C LEU A 148 5.20 13.75 -14.24
N ASN A 149 5.35 15.07 -14.41
CA ASN A 149 6.55 15.69 -14.99
C ASN A 149 7.71 15.68 -13.97
N PRO A 150 8.84 14.99 -14.22
CA PRO A 150 9.96 14.90 -13.29
C PRO A 150 10.61 16.24 -12.95
N GLN A 151 10.68 17.13 -13.94
CA GLN A 151 11.31 18.44 -13.78
C GLN A 151 10.50 19.36 -12.85
N GLU A 152 9.22 19.03 -12.65
CA GLU A 152 8.29 19.76 -11.78
C GLU A 152 8.11 19.10 -10.40
N GLN A 153 8.68 17.92 -10.16
CA GLN A 153 8.54 17.27 -8.86
C GLN A 153 9.45 17.92 -7.81
N SER A 154 8.82 18.31 -6.71
CA SER A 154 9.47 18.95 -5.58
C SER A 154 8.88 18.43 -4.27
N ILE A 155 9.34 18.96 -3.14
CA ILE A 155 8.78 18.57 -1.84
C ILE A 155 7.30 18.95 -1.74
N GLU A 156 6.90 20.06 -2.37
CA GLU A 156 5.52 20.54 -2.44
C GLU A 156 4.58 19.51 -3.06
N SER A 157 5.06 18.67 -4.00
CA SER A 157 4.29 17.57 -4.58
C SER A 157 3.92 16.48 -3.56
N LEU A 158 4.58 16.45 -2.41
CA LEU A 158 4.38 15.47 -1.33
C LEU A 158 3.80 16.12 -0.06
N MET A 159 3.55 17.42 -0.07
CA MET A 159 3.04 18.16 1.07
C MET A 159 1.51 18.15 1.13
N TYR A 160 0.99 18.65 2.25
CA TYR A 160 -0.44 18.65 2.59
C TYR A 160 -1.38 19.08 1.45
N ALA A 161 -1.05 20.14 0.71
CA ALA A 161 -1.94 20.67 -0.32
C ALA A 161 -2.16 19.69 -1.47
N ASN A 162 -1.09 19.08 -1.98
CA ASN A 162 -1.20 18.08 -3.04
C ASN A 162 -1.84 16.79 -2.52
N TRP A 163 -1.43 16.33 -1.32
CA TRP A 163 -2.04 15.18 -0.68
C TRP A 163 -3.56 15.34 -0.49
N PHE A 164 -4.01 16.52 -0.04
CA PHE A 164 -5.43 16.79 0.14
C PHE A 164 -6.21 16.73 -1.19
N LYS A 165 -5.63 17.30 -2.27
CA LYS A 165 -6.20 17.24 -3.61
C LYS A 165 -6.30 15.79 -4.10
N GLU A 166 -5.20 15.05 -4.06
CA GLU A 166 -5.15 13.66 -4.54
C GLU A 166 -6.13 12.77 -3.77
N VAL A 167 -6.22 12.93 -2.44
CA VAL A 167 -7.12 12.12 -1.61
C VAL A 167 -8.58 12.53 -1.76
N PHE A 168 -8.93 13.81 -1.68
CA PHE A 168 -10.34 14.22 -1.56
C PHE A 168 -10.96 14.79 -2.84
N LEU A 169 -10.16 15.20 -3.82
CA LEU A 169 -10.64 15.83 -5.06
C LEU A 169 -10.42 14.97 -6.30
N ASP A 170 -9.34 14.19 -6.33
CA ASP A 170 -8.99 13.33 -7.47
C ASP A 170 -9.28 11.84 -7.24
N SER A 171 -9.82 11.47 -6.07
CA SER A 171 -10.18 10.09 -5.75
C SER A 171 -11.57 9.97 -5.16
N ASP A 172 -12.13 8.76 -5.20
CA ASP A 172 -13.42 8.47 -4.58
C ASP A 172 -13.36 8.36 -3.04
N THR A 173 -12.20 8.59 -2.42
CA THR A 173 -12.00 8.48 -0.97
C THR A 173 -12.96 9.38 -0.19
N LYS A 174 -13.74 8.75 0.70
CA LYS A 174 -14.70 9.43 1.57
C LYS A 174 -14.09 9.78 2.93
N VAL A 175 -13.24 8.93 3.47
CA VAL A 175 -12.53 9.20 4.73
C VAL A 175 -11.08 8.80 4.58
N ALA A 176 -10.17 9.62 5.09
CA ALA A 176 -8.74 9.29 5.12
C ALA A 176 -8.20 9.22 6.55
N LEU A 177 -7.38 8.22 6.85
CA LEU A 177 -6.68 8.07 8.12
C LEU A 177 -5.23 8.51 7.96
N ILE A 178 -4.89 9.63 8.60
CA ILE A 178 -3.56 10.22 8.55
C ILE A 178 -2.62 9.45 9.48
N SER A 179 -1.55 8.92 8.90
CA SER A 179 -0.51 8.16 9.57
C SER A 179 0.83 8.90 9.57
N GLY A 180 1.82 8.31 10.23
CA GLY A 180 3.20 8.77 10.25
C GLY A 180 4.13 7.61 10.59
N ALA A 181 5.44 7.86 10.55
CA ALA A 181 6.46 6.91 10.98
C ALA A 181 7.40 7.60 11.97
N PRO A 182 7.78 6.92 13.07
CA PRO A 182 8.76 7.43 14.00
C PRO A 182 10.16 7.34 13.40
N SER A 183 11.06 8.13 13.96
CA SER A 183 12.49 8.06 13.71
C SER A 183 13.24 8.32 15.03
N ASP A 184 14.39 7.67 15.22
CA ASP A 184 15.28 7.95 16.34
C ASP A 184 16.02 9.28 16.16
N LEU A 185 15.96 9.85 14.95
CA LEU A 185 16.26 11.25 14.65
C LEU A 185 14.95 12.06 14.61
N PRO A 186 14.66 12.93 15.60
CA PRO A 186 13.37 13.64 15.70
C PRO A 186 12.98 14.44 14.46
N GLN A 187 13.95 15.05 13.78
CA GLN A 187 13.70 15.82 12.55
C GLN A 187 13.29 14.97 11.33
N ASP A 188 13.49 13.64 11.39
CA ASP A 188 13.13 12.71 10.32
C ASP A 188 11.81 11.97 10.61
N TRP A 189 11.07 12.38 11.65
CA TRP A 189 9.67 11.97 11.79
C TRP A 189 8.86 12.50 10.63
N PHE A 190 8.11 11.62 9.95
CA PHE A 190 7.28 11.99 8.80
C PHE A 190 6.28 13.07 9.20
N LEU A 191 5.45 12.76 10.21
CA LEU A 191 4.50 13.67 10.84
C LEU A 191 4.47 13.35 12.33
N THR A 192 4.57 14.39 13.17
CA THR A 192 4.34 14.25 14.61
C THR A 192 2.87 13.95 14.90
N ASN A 193 2.57 13.47 16.12
CA ASN A 193 1.18 13.23 16.52
C ASN A 193 0.33 14.51 16.50
N GLU A 194 0.90 15.63 16.92
CA GLU A 194 0.25 16.96 16.85
C GLU A 194 -0.04 17.39 15.41
N MET A 195 0.90 17.21 14.49
CA MET A 195 0.70 17.56 13.08
C MET A 195 -0.49 16.81 12.47
N LYS A 196 -0.58 15.50 12.72
CA LYS A 196 -1.69 14.66 12.25
C LYS A 196 -3.01 15.07 12.90
N PHE A 197 -3.01 15.33 14.20
CA PHE A 197 -4.19 15.84 14.91
C PHE A 197 -4.68 17.17 14.32
N ASN A 198 -3.77 18.12 14.09
CA ASN A 198 -4.10 19.43 13.54
C ASN A 198 -4.65 19.33 12.12
N ALA A 199 -4.08 18.46 11.28
CA ALA A 199 -4.61 18.20 9.94
C ALA A 199 -6.00 17.56 10.00
N ARG A 200 -6.19 16.53 10.82
CA ARG A 200 -7.51 15.90 11.05
C ARG A 200 -8.56 16.94 11.47
N ARG A 201 -8.21 17.76 12.47
CA ARG A 201 -9.09 18.82 13.01
C ARG A 201 -9.46 19.82 11.91
N ARG A 202 -8.46 20.37 11.20
CA ARG A 202 -8.65 21.34 10.11
C ARG A 202 -9.58 20.80 9.02
N ILE A 203 -9.37 19.56 8.59
CA ILE A 203 -10.17 18.94 7.53
C ILE A 203 -11.62 18.76 7.99
N ASN A 204 -11.83 18.23 9.20
CA ASN A 204 -13.17 17.97 9.72
C ASN A 204 -13.95 19.26 10.02
N GLU A 205 -13.28 20.29 10.54
CA GLU A 205 -13.88 21.61 10.75
C GLU A 205 -14.30 22.24 9.42
N ALA A 206 -13.42 22.23 8.41
CA ALA A 206 -13.73 22.76 7.08
C ALA A 206 -14.87 21.99 6.39
N ALA A 207 -14.95 20.67 6.60
CA ALA A 207 -15.96 19.83 5.99
C ALA A 207 -17.30 19.78 6.76
N GLY A 208 -17.34 20.28 8.01
CA GLY A 208 -18.49 20.12 8.90
C GLY A 208 -18.87 18.66 9.23
N THR A 209 -18.03 17.70 8.84
CA THR A 209 -18.25 16.26 8.93
C THR A 209 -16.93 15.53 9.16
N ARG A 210 -16.97 14.26 9.56
CA ARG A 210 -15.75 13.45 9.72
C ARG A 210 -15.26 12.96 8.35
N ARG A 211 -14.26 13.65 7.81
CA ARG A 211 -13.56 13.33 6.54
C ARG A 211 -12.13 12.87 6.76
N ALA A 212 -11.54 13.18 7.91
CA ALA A 212 -10.22 12.72 8.31
C ALA A 212 -10.26 12.06 9.69
N MET A 213 -9.41 11.07 9.86
CA MET A 213 -9.07 10.39 11.12
C MET A 213 -7.54 10.43 11.28
N SER A 214 -7.00 10.15 12.47
CA SER A 214 -5.54 10.17 12.67
C SER A 214 -5.07 9.10 13.66
N HIS A 215 -3.95 8.45 13.31
CA HIS A 215 -3.17 7.63 14.23
C HIS A 215 -2.41 8.48 15.24
N ALA A 216 -2.21 7.99 16.46
CA ALA A 216 -1.06 8.36 17.29
C ALA A 216 0.07 7.33 17.12
N ILE A 217 1.28 7.77 16.79
CA ILE A 217 2.46 6.91 16.77
C ILE A 217 2.95 6.74 18.21
N PHE A 218 3.21 5.50 18.62
CA PHE A 218 3.85 5.16 19.89
C PHE A 218 5.22 4.51 19.64
N THR A 219 6.16 4.72 20.56
CA THR A 219 7.57 4.32 20.42
C THR A 219 8.07 3.53 21.63
N PRO A 220 7.65 2.27 21.80
CA PRO A 220 8.01 1.45 22.97
C PRO A 220 9.51 1.45 23.27
N GLY A 221 9.86 1.70 24.52
CA GLY A 221 11.25 1.67 25.00
C GLY A 221 12.00 2.99 24.87
N GLN A 222 11.58 3.91 23.99
CA GLN A 222 12.18 5.24 23.94
C GLN A 222 11.92 6.01 25.25
N PRO A 223 12.86 6.85 25.71
CA PRO A 223 12.64 7.67 26.89
C PRO A 223 11.36 8.52 26.76
N GLY A 224 10.46 8.43 27.75
CA GLY A 224 9.23 9.22 27.80
C GLY A 224 8.06 8.68 26.95
N TRP A 225 8.16 7.48 26.37
CA TRP A 225 7.16 7.02 25.39
C TRP A 225 5.76 6.82 25.96
N MET A 226 5.63 6.39 27.23
CA MET A 226 4.32 6.24 27.88
C MET A 226 3.71 7.60 28.22
N GLU A 227 4.52 8.59 28.60
CA GLU A 227 4.08 9.96 28.82
C GLU A 227 3.55 10.59 27.51
N GLN A 228 4.17 10.27 26.37
CA GLN A 228 3.64 10.67 25.06
C GLN A 228 2.33 9.94 24.72
N VAL A 229 2.15 8.69 25.15
CA VAL A 229 0.87 7.97 25.02
C VAL A 229 -0.21 8.65 25.87
N GLU A 230 0.07 8.95 27.14
CA GLU A 230 -0.87 9.68 28.02
C GLU A 230 -1.30 11.00 27.38
N ARG A 231 -0.33 11.79 26.94
CA ARG A 231 -0.57 13.05 26.26
C ARG A 231 -1.43 12.88 25.00
N ALA A 232 -1.16 11.85 24.20
CA ALA A 232 -1.95 11.57 23.01
C ALA A 232 -3.40 11.22 23.36
N ILE A 233 -3.64 10.44 24.42
CA ILE A 233 -4.99 10.11 24.90
C ILE A 233 -5.73 11.37 25.36
N GLU A 234 -5.11 12.19 26.20
CA GLU A 234 -5.75 13.34 26.85
C GLU A 234 -5.99 14.50 25.88
N GLU A 235 -4.96 14.86 25.11
CA GLU A 235 -4.96 16.06 24.28
C GLU A 235 -5.41 15.77 22.84
N LEU A 236 -4.90 14.70 22.24
CA LEU A 236 -5.02 14.46 20.80
C LEU A 236 -6.20 13.55 20.43
N LYS A 237 -6.61 12.66 21.34
CA LYS A 237 -7.75 11.73 21.16
C LYS A 237 -7.70 11.05 19.79
N PRO A 238 -6.65 10.26 19.51
CA PRO A 238 -6.44 9.62 18.21
C PRO A 238 -7.53 8.57 17.94
N ASP A 239 -7.75 8.26 16.67
CA ASP A 239 -8.72 7.24 16.28
C ASP A 239 -8.16 5.82 16.41
N SER A 240 -6.83 5.68 16.42
CA SER A 240 -6.10 4.42 16.69
C SER A 240 -4.64 4.72 17.04
N PHE A 241 -3.94 3.74 17.60
CA PHE A 241 -2.51 3.82 17.86
C PHE A 241 -1.75 3.01 16.81
N LYS A 242 -0.63 3.53 16.30
CA LYS A 242 0.20 2.83 15.31
C LYS A 242 1.65 2.72 15.76
N GLY A 243 2.22 1.53 15.63
CA GLY A 243 3.60 1.23 16.00
C GLY A 243 4.40 0.63 14.84
N TYR A 244 5.72 0.69 14.99
CA TYR A 244 6.71 0.10 14.08
C TYR A 244 7.64 -0.78 14.92
N THR A 245 7.55 -2.10 14.78
CA THR A 245 8.25 -3.05 15.67
C THR A 245 9.76 -3.08 15.45
N ILE A 246 10.22 -2.67 14.27
CA ILE A 246 11.66 -2.48 14.03
C ILE A 246 12.20 -1.17 14.60
N GLY A 247 11.39 -0.37 15.30
CA GLY A 247 11.75 0.95 15.81
C GLY A 247 11.74 2.01 14.72
N ASP A 248 12.91 2.32 14.16
CA ASP A 248 13.08 3.33 13.11
C ASP A 248 12.98 2.70 11.71
N ASN A 249 11.84 2.89 11.05
CA ASN A 249 11.65 2.40 9.69
C ASN A 249 12.34 3.28 8.63
N THR A 250 12.58 4.54 8.94
CA THR A 250 13.15 5.55 8.04
C THR A 250 14.67 5.39 7.98
N ASN A 251 15.31 5.33 9.14
CA ASN A 251 16.74 5.19 9.33
C ASN A 251 17.04 3.86 10.04
N LYS A 252 16.81 2.72 9.34
CA LYS A 252 16.98 1.37 9.92
C LYS A 252 18.36 1.11 10.54
N ASN A 253 19.40 1.79 10.06
CA ASN A 253 20.75 1.72 10.62
C ASN A 253 20.90 2.43 11.98
N LEU A 254 19.94 3.26 12.38
CA LEU A 254 19.91 4.00 13.64
C LEU A 254 18.89 3.43 14.63
N ALA A 255 18.11 2.41 14.23
CA ALA A 255 17.05 1.83 15.04
C ALA A 255 17.62 1.23 16.35
N GLN A 256 17.31 1.88 17.48
CA GLN A 256 17.78 1.48 18.82
C GLN A 256 16.70 0.77 19.64
N TRP A 257 15.43 0.91 19.26
CA TRP A 257 14.28 0.51 20.08
C TRP A 257 13.33 -0.44 19.34
N PRO A 258 13.80 -1.61 18.83
CA PRO A 258 12.91 -2.61 18.31
C PRO A 258 12.14 -3.30 19.46
N TRP A 259 10.91 -3.74 19.20
CA TRP A 259 10.01 -4.30 20.21
C TRP A 259 9.07 -5.34 19.60
N ARG A 260 8.53 -6.22 20.45
CA ARG A 260 7.57 -7.26 20.08
C ARG A 260 6.21 -6.98 20.71
N LEU A 261 5.12 -7.37 20.04
CA LEU A 261 3.77 -7.18 20.58
C LEU A 261 3.53 -8.00 21.85
N ASP A 262 4.20 -9.14 21.99
CA ASP A 262 4.05 -10.08 23.10
C ASP A 262 4.99 -9.80 24.28
N ASP A 263 5.73 -8.68 24.27
CA ASP A 263 6.55 -8.27 25.39
C ASP A 263 5.67 -7.83 26.58
N GLU A 264 5.50 -8.74 27.53
CA GLU A 264 4.63 -8.55 28.70
C GLU A 264 5.09 -7.40 29.61
N LYS A 265 6.38 -7.06 29.63
CA LYS A 265 6.88 -6.00 30.50
C LYS A 265 6.76 -4.64 29.82
N LEU A 266 7.04 -4.58 28.53
CA LEU A 266 7.08 -3.33 27.78
C LEU A 266 5.69 -2.93 27.26
N LEU A 267 4.93 -3.86 26.66
CA LEU A 267 3.72 -3.52 25.90
C LEU A 267 2.41 -3.74 26.65
N TYR A 268 2.35 -4.65 27.63
CA TYR A 268 1.08 -4.95 28.32
C TYR A 268 0.56 -3.78 29.17
N PRO A 269 1.40 -3.01 29.88
CA PRO A 269 0.95 -1.78 30.54
C PRO A 269 0.32 -0.78 29.55
N PHE A 270 0.83 -0.73 28.32
CA PHE A 270 0.27 0.10 27.26
C PHE A 270 -1.12 -0.40 26.81
N TYR A 271 -1.29 -1.70 26.55
CA TYR A 271 -2.60 -2.25 26.18
C TYR A 271 -3.65 -2.07 27.28
N GLU A 272 -3.28 -2.31 28.53
CA GLU A 272 -4.16 -2.05 29.68
C GLU A 272 -4.59 -0.59 29.72
N ARG A 273 -3.63 0.32 29.53
CA ARG A 273 -3.87 1.76 29.57
C ARG A 273 -4.77 2.23 28.43
N LEU A 274 -4.59 1.71 27.21
CA LEU A 274 -5.44 2.01 26.07
C LEU A 274 -6.90 1.60 26.33
N LEU A 275 -7.11 0.37 26.80
CA LEU A 275 -8.45 -0.15 27.10
C LEU A 275 -9.15 0.68 28.18
N LYS A 276 -8.42 1.12 29.22
CA LYS A 276 -8.96 2.02 30.26
C LYS A 276 -9.36 3.38 29.70
N ALA A 277 -8.67 3.88 28.67
CA ALA A 277 -9.04 5.10 27.95
C ALA A 277 -10.12 4.91 26.88
N GLY A 278 -10.59 3.68 26.65
CA GLY A 278 -11.56 3.39 25.60
C GLY A 278 -10.96 3.28 24.19
N HIS A 279 -9.65 3.09 24.07
CA HIS A 279 -8.99 2.74 22.81
C HIS A 279 -8.79 1.22 22.72
N ASP A 280 -9.21 0.64 21.61
CA ASP A 280 -9.16 -0.80 21.39
C ASP A 280 -8.62 -1.18 19.99
N ILE A 281 -7.93 -0.26 19.30
CA ILE A 281 -7.30 -0.51 18.00
C ILE A 281 -5.81 -0.15 18.04
N VAL A 282 -4.97 -1.16 17.83
CA VAL A 282 -3.52 -1.03 17.66
C VAL A 282 -3.12 -1.53 16.28
N CYS A 283 -2.60 -0.61 15.50
CA CYS A 283 -2.07 -0.83 14.17
C CYS A 283 -0.56 -1.07 14.25
N VAL A 284 -0.01 -2.06 13.56
CA VAL A 284 1.43 -2.33 13.59
C VAL A 284 1.98 -2.55 12.20
N HIS A 285 2.99 -1.77 11.85
CA HIS A 285 3.77 -2.01 10.65
C HIS A 285 4.67 -3.24 10.83
N LYS A 286 4.34 -4.31 10.11
CA LYS A 286 5.15 -5.54 9.96
C LYS A 286 5.24 -5.89 8.48
N GLY A 287 6.24 -6.70 8.11
CA GLY A 287 6.55 -6.94 6.69
C GLY A 287 7.32 -5.79 6.03
N LEU A 288 7.24 -5.71 4.70
CA LEU A 288 8.09 -4.87 3.84
C LEU A 288 9.58 -4.98 4.19
N PHE A 289 10.01 -6.20 4.50
CA PHE A 289 11.36 -6.52 4.97
C PHE A 289 11.94 -7.64 4.10
N PRO A 290 12.25 -7.34 2.82
CA PRO A 290 12.66 -8.35 1.85
C PRO A 290 14.06 -8.89 2.18
N PRO A 291 14.48 -10.01 1.55
CA PRO A 291 15.78 -10.61 1.79
C PRO A 291 16.97 -9.63 1.67
N SER A 292 16.89 -8.64 0.78
CA SER A 292 17.90 -7.60 0.59
C SER A 292 18.03 -6.65 1.79
N ILE A 293 16.92 -6.28 2.42
CA ILE A 293 16.92 -5.46 3.65
C ILE A 293 17.36 -6.30 4.84
N GLU A 294 16.94 -7.57 4.92
CA GLU A 294 17.38 -8.48 5.95
C GLU A 294 18.89 -8.71 5.92
N ALA A 295 19.49 -8.89 4.75
CA ALA A 295 20.93 -9.06 4.62
C ALA A 295 21.71 -7.85 5.20
N ARG A 296 21.15 -6.64 5.11
CA ARG A 296 21.74 -5.40 5.63
C ARG A 296 21.47 -5.21 7.12
N PHE A 297 20.30 -5.61 7.60
CA PHE A 297 19.85 -5.39 8.98
C PHE A 297 19.32 -6.69 9.63
N PRO A 298 20.15 -7.75 9.72
CA PRO A 298 19.67 -9.07 10.15
C PRO A 298 19.14 -9.07 11.59
N HIS A 299 19.68 -8.20 12.44
CA HIS A 299 19.25 -8.03 13.83
C HIS A 299 17.81 -7.49 13.97
N LEU A 300 17.24 -6.87 12.93
CA LEU A 300 15.85 -6.38 12.94
C LEU A 300 14.83 -7.42 12.47
N ARG A 301 15.26 -8.52 11.82
CA ARG A 301 14.37 -9.57 11.30
C ARG A 301 13.37 -10.09 12.35
N PRO A 302 13.78 -10.42 13.60
CA PRO A 302 12.86 -10.99 14.59
C PRO A 302 11.70 -10.08 15.00
N TYR A 303 11.76 -8.80 14.64
CA TYR A 303 10.72 -7.81 14.94
C TYR A 303 9.80 -7.55 13.73
N ALA A 304 10.20 -7.96 12.52
CA ALA A 304 9.41 -7.80 11.30
C ALA A 304 8.40 -8.94 11.05
N THR A 305 8.63 -10.12 11.64
CA THR A 305 7.77 -11.32 11.56
C THR A 305 6.49 -11.16 12.39
N VAL A 306 5.55 -12.12 12.30
CA VAL A 306 4.24 -12.10 12.98
C VAL A 306 4.12 -13.10 14.14
N ASP A 307 5.23 -13.70 14.56
CA ASP A 307 5.22 -14.74 15.60
C ASP A 307 4.87 -14.21 17.01
N ASP A 308 4.99 -12.91 17.23
CA ASP A 308 4.55 -12.19 18.44
C ASP A 308 3.05 -11.84 18.46
N VAL A 309 2.39 -11.81 17.30
CA VAL A 309 1.03 -11.27 17.20
C VAL A 309 0.01 -12.19 17.88
N GLY A 310 0.15 -13.51 17.71
CA GLY A 310 -0.86 -14.47 18.21
C GLY A 310 -0.96 -14.52 19.73
N LYS A 311 0.17 -14.47 20.45
CA LYS A 311 0.17 -14.40 21.92
C LYS A 311 -0.45 -13.09 22.41
N ALA A 312 -0.02 -11.95 21.85
CA ALA A 312 -0.58 -10.64 22.21
C ALA A 312 -2.10 -10.58 21.99
N ALA A 313 -2.58 -11.11 20.85
CA ALA A 313 -4.01 -11.18 20.53
C ALA A 313 -4.81 -12.04 21.52
N LYS A 314 -4.24 -13.18 21.94
CA LYS A 314 -4.86 -14.10 22.89
C LYS A 314 -4.93 -13.52 24.30
N ASP A 315 -3.85 -12.87 24.74
CA ASP A 315 -3.75 -12.30 26.08
C ASP A 315 -4.58 -11.01 26.22
N TRP A 316 -4.82 -10.30 25.10
CA TRP A 316 -5.61 -9.08 25.03
C TRP A 316 -6.80 -9.20 24.08
N PRO A 317 -7.81 -10.04 24.39
CA PRO A 317 -8.92 -10.36 23.48
C PRO A 317 -9.82 -9.16 23.16
N ARG A 318 -9.76 -8.10 23.98
CA ARG A 318 -10.49 -6.84 23.74
C ARG A 318 -9.78 -5.88 22.80
N MET A 319 -8.47 -6.07 22.55
CA MET A 319 -7.71 -5.26 21.61
C MET A 319 -7.88 -5.79 20.20
N ARG A 320 -8.01 -4.92 19.20
CA ARG A 320 -7.95 -5.26 17.78
C ARG A 320 -6.57 -4.91 17.24
N PHE A 321 -5.86 -5.91 16.73
CA PHE A 321 -4.54 -5.78 16.15
C PHE A 321 -4.64 -5.73 14.63
N VAL A 322 -4.28 -4.60 14.02
CA VAL A 322 -4.28 -4.43 12.56
C VAL A 322 -2.84 -4.46 12.06
N ILE A 323 -2.48 -5.49 11.32
CA ILE A 323 -1.14 -5.70 10.80
C ILE A 323 -1.04 -5.08 9.41
N TYR A 324 -0.31 -3.97 9.36
CA TYR A 324 -0.11 -3.19 8.16
C TYR A 324 0.66 -3.99 7.10
N HIS A 325 0.26 -3.84 5.84
CA HIS A 325 0.78 -4.62 4.71
C HIS A 325 0.62 -6.14 4.86
N SER A 326 -0.25 -6.62 5.75
CA SER A 326 -0.45 -8.05 6.05
C SER A 326 0.85 -8.84 6.19
N ALA A 327 1.86 -8.20 6.77
CA ALA A 327 3.22 -8.73 6.92
C ALA A 327 3.90 -9.21 5.63
N TYR A 328 3.47 -8.75 4.46
CA TYR A 328 4.03 -9.18 3.19
C TYR A 328 5.51 -8.82 3.06
N ARG A 329 6.33 -9.84 2.78
CA ARG A 329 7.79 -9.74 2.88
C ARG A 329 8.47 -9.13 1.66
N PHE A 330 8.03 -9.48 0.46
CA PHE A 330 8.81 -9.26 -0.78
C PHE A 330 8.71 -7.84 -1.36
N ALA A 331 7.90 -6.99 -0.76
CA ALA A 331 7.76 -5.59 -1.15
C ALA A 331 8.97 -4.73 -0.73
N GLY A 332 9.31 -3.71 -1.52
CA GLY A 332 10.29 -2.68 -1.12
C GLY A 332 11.75 -3.13 -1.17
N GLY A 333 12.13 -3.82 -2.26
CA GLY A 333 13.48 -4.36 -2.48
C GLY A 333 13.53 -5.86 -2.81
N GLY A 334 12.36 -6.52 -2.93
CA GLY A 334 12.17 -7.82 -3.60
C GLY A 334 11.14 -7.68 -4.73
N THR A 335 10.72 -8.79 -5.37
CA THR A 335 9.78 -8.76 -6.49
C THR A 335 8.53 -9.62 -6.27
N ALA A 336 7.44 -9.32 -7.00
CA ALA A 336 6.22 -10.12 -6.98
C ALA A 336 6.46 -11.55 -7.50
N GLU A 337 7.40 -11.73 -8.42
CA GLU A 337 7.81 -13.05 -8.94
C GLU A 337 8.39 -13.94 -7.84
N GLN A 338 9.20 -13.37 -6.92
CA GLN A 338 9.74 -14.13 -5.79
C GLN A 338 8.62 -14.64 -4.87
N GLY A 339 7.60 -13.80 -4.65
CA GLY A 339 6.40 -14.20 -3.90
C GLY A 339 5.61 -15.31 -4.61
N LEU A 340 5.44 -15.21 -5.93
CA LEU A 340 4.74 -16.22 -6.72
C LEU A 340 5.50 -17.55 -6.77
N GLU A 341 6.82 -17.54 -6.95
CA GLU A 341 7.65 -18.75 -6.96
C GLU A 341 7.55 -19.50 -5.62
N GLN A 342 7.59 -18.76 -4.51
CA GLN A 342 7.39 -19.35 -3.19
C GLN A 342 5.99 -19.95 -3.06
N PHE A 343 4.97 -19.23 -3.51
CA PHE A 343 3.59 -19.71 -3.47
C PHE A 343 3.41 -20.97 -4.32
N ASP A 344 3.88 -21.01 -5.56
CA ASP A 344 3.77 -22.18 -6.43
C ASP A 344 4.50 -23.41 -5.84
N ARG A 345 5.64 -23.20 -5.14
CA ARG A 345 6.39 -24.29 -4.50
C ARG A 345 5.75 -24.80 -3.21
N THR A 346 5.12 -23.92 -2.43
CA THR A 346 4.76 -24.23 -1.03
C THR A 346 3.28 -24.09 -0.71
N GLY A 347 2.50 -23.48 -1.59
CA GLY A 347 1.14 -23.02 -1.32
C GLY A 347 1.05 -21.87 -0.32
N ARG A 348 2.18 -21.23 0.03
CA ARG A 348 2.26 -20.20 1.08
C ARG A 348 3.03 -18.98 0.62
N VAL A 349 2.67 -17.83 1.17
CA VAL A 349 3.43 -16.58 1.08
C VAL A 349 3.99 -16.25 2.45
N GLU A 350 5.32 -16.19 2.56
CA GLU A 350 6.04 -16.03 3.83
C GLU A 350 5.51 -14.83 4.63
N TRP A 351 5.26 -15.08 5.91
CA TRP A 351 4.67 -14.17 6.90
C TRP A 351 3.21 -13.79 6.69
N THR A 352 2.75 -13.58 5.45
CA THR A 352 1.32 -13.32 5.19
C THR A 352 0.46 -14.55 5.47
N SER A 353 0.88 -15.74 5.03
CA SER A 353 0.19 -16.98 5.38
C SER A 353 0.29 -17.27 6.89
N ASP A 354 1.40 -16.91 7.53
CA ASP A 354 1.56 -17.09 8.98
C ASP A 354 0.60 -16.17 9.77
N LEU A 355 0.39 -14.94 9.27
CA LEU A 355 -0.60 -14.01 9.83
C LEU A 355 -2.03 -14.56 9.69
N ALA A 356 -2.37 -15.12 8.53
CA ALA A 356 -3.68 -15.71 8.26
C ALA A 356 -3.98 -16.94 9.13
N ASP A 357 -2.94 -17.69 9.53
CA ASP A 357 -3.10 -18.86 10.40
C ASP A 357 -3.36 -18.51 11.87
N ILE A 358 -3.06 -17.26 12.30
CA ILE A 358 -3.15 -16.86 13.71
C ILE A 358 -4.52 -17.09 14.34
N PRO A 359 -5.65 -16.65 13.73
CA PRO A 359 -6.99 -16.89 14.28
C PRO A 359 -7.24 -18.34 14.67
N ALA A 360 -6.94 -19.28 13.76
CA ALA A 360 -7.14 -20.71 14.00
C ALA A 360 -6.11 -21.27 15.00
N LYS A 361 -4.84 -20.87 14.89
CA LYS A 361 -3.75 -21.38 15.73
C LYS A 361 -3.87 -20.95 17.19
N TYR A 362 -4.35 -19.74 17.44
CA TYR A 362 -4.45 -19.17 18.80
C TYR A 362 -5.88 -19.13 19.34
N GLY A 363 -6.89 -19.41 18.51
CA GLY A 363 -8.31 -19.33 18.89
C GLY A 363 -8.78 -17.89 19.10
N VAL A 364 -8.37 -16.97 18.21
CA VAL A 364 -8.60 -15.52 18.33
C VAL A 364 -9.35 -14.97 17.11
N SER A 365 -10.02 -13.82 17.27
CA SER A 365 -10.80 -13.17 16.21
C SER A 365 -10.52 -11.67 16.07
N ASN A 366 -9.46 -11.20 16.70
CA ASN A 366 -9.12 -9.78 16.89
C ASN A 366 -7.81 -9.40 16.19
N VAL A 367 -7.44 -10.13 15.13
CA VAL A 367 -6.26 -9.87 14.28
C VAL A 367 -6.73 -9.64 12.85
N TYR A 368 -6.24 -8.57 12.23
CA TYR A 368 -6.65 -8.12 10.90
C TYR A 368 -5.43 -7.81 10.04
N GLY A 369 -5.50 -8.06 8.73
CA GLY A 369 -4.47 -7.67 7.75
C GLY A 369 -4.89 -6.46 6.91
N ASP A 370 -3.98 -5.52 6.70
CA ASP A 370 -4.12 -4.43 5.73
C ASP A 370 -3.71 -4.88 4.32
N LEU A 371 -4.50 -4.53 3.32
CA LEU A 371 -4.34 -4.99 1.94
C LEU A 371 -3.75 -3.94 0.99
N GLY A 372 -3.61 -2.67 1.42
CA GLY A 372 -3.36 -1.56 0.49
C GLY A 372 -2.11 -1.77 -0.38
N GLN A 373 -0.93 -1.81 0.24
CA GLN A 373 0.33 -1.93 -0.51
C GLN A 373 0.51 -3.30 -1.18
N ILE A 374 0.05 -4.38 -0.55
CA ILE A 374 0.24 -5.73 -1.09
C ILE A 374 -0.56 -5.92 -2.38
N PHE A 375 -1.78 -5.38 -2.42
CA PHE A 375 -2.63 -5.43 -3.60
C PHE A 375 -2.04 -4.56 -4.70
N ALA A 376 -1.66 -3.32 -4.39
CA ALA A 376 -1.06 -2.40 -5.37
C ALA A 376 0.19 -2.98 -6.05
N GLN A 377 1.04 -3.70 -5.30
CA GLN A 377 2.27 -4.26 -5.86
C GLN A 377 2.08 -5.57 -6.65
N THR A 378 0.99 -6.31 -6.40
CA THR A 378 0.80 -7.63 -7.02
C THR A 378 -0.26 -7.63 -8.11
N THR A 379 -1.30 -6.79 -8.03
CA THR A 379 -2.48 -6.89 -8.91
C THR A 379 -2.19 -6.68 -10.40
N VAL A 380 -1.23 -5.81 -10.74
CA VAL A 380 -0.82 -5.55 -12.12
C VAL A 380 0.31 -6.49 -12.55
N VAL A 381 1.27 -6.74 -11.65
CA VAL A 381 2.51 -7.45 -11.97
C VAL A 381 2.31 -8.97 -11.97
N GLN A 382 1.61 -9.49 -10.95
CA GLN A 382 1.31 -10.91 -10.76
C GLN A 382 -0.13 -11.10 -10.24
N PRO A 383 -1.16 -11.00 -11.09
CA PRO A 383 -2.56 -11.13 -10.69
C PRO A 383 -2.88 -12.45 -9.97
N ARG A 384 -2.19 -13.54 -10.33
CA ARG A 384 -2.31 -14.84 -9.65
C ARG A 384 -1.82 -14.78 -8.19
N LEU A 385 -0.69 -14.12 -7.93
CA LEU A 385 -0.21 -13.91 -6.57
C LEU A 385 -1.16 -12.98 -5.79
N ALA A 386 -1.68 -11.93 -6.43
CA ALA A 386 -2.68 -11.06 -5.80
C ALA A 386 -3.91 -11.87 -5.37
N ALA A 387 -4.44 -12.72 -6.26
CA ALA A 387 -5.56 -13.60 -5.96
C ALA A 387 -5.24 -14.59 -4.82
N ALA A 388 -4.04 -15.17 -4.81
CA ALA A 388 -3.58 -16.04 -3.73
C ALA A 388 -3.51 -15.32 -2.37
N LEU A 389 -2.98 -14.10 -2.34
CA LEU A 389 -2.95 -13.25 -1.14
C LEU A 389 -4.36 -12.92 -0.66
N MET A 390 -5.27 -12.55 -1.56
CA MET A 390 -6.67 -12.27 -1.20
C MET A 390 -7.37 -13.51 -0.66
N GLY A 391 -7.27 -14.65 -1.33
CA GLY A 391 -7.89 -15.91 -0.86
C GLY A 391 -7.24 -16.49 0.41
N THR A 392 -6.05 -16.02 0.78
CA THR A 392 -5.42 -16.36 2.06
C THR A 392 -5.95 -15.48 3.20
N LEU A 393 -6.32 -14.23 2.91
CA LEU A 393 -6.64 -13.21 3.93
C LEU A 393 -8.14 -12.91 4.08
N VAL A 394 -8.95 -13.20 3.05
CA VAL A 394 -10.39 -12.91 2.93
C VAL A 394 -11.14 -14.21 2.68
#